data_AF-Q6TH88-F1
#
_entry.id   AF-Q6TH88-F1
#
_cell.length_a   1.000
_cell.length_b   1.000
_cell.length_c   1.000
_cell.angle_alpha   90.00
_cell.angle_beta   90.00
_cell.angle_gamma   90.00
#
_symmetry.space_group_name_H-M   'P 1'
#
loop_
_entity.id
_entity.type
_entity.pdbx_description
1 polymer ?
#
loop_
_entity_poly.entity_id
_entity_poly.type
_entity_poly.pdbx_seq_one_letter_code
_entity_poly.pdbx_strand_id
1 'polypeptide(L)'
;MAGMGLSTGTARCYDWYMDYLKCMDERKEPMIALRREHCLEWLEDYNECLHREKERTRRQVIERERRAQLAGGSKPAGGGH
;
A
#
# COMPACT_ATOMS: atom_id res chain seq x y z
N MET A 1 10.16 6.59 11.57
CA MET A 1 11.61 6.31 11.49
C MET A 1 11.83 5.47 10.25
N ALA A 2 12.36 6.08 9.19
CA ALA A 2 12.70 5.40 7.95
C ALA A 2 14.22 5.27 7.89
N GLY A 3 14.71 4.03 7.80
CA GLY A 3 16.14 3.71 7.79
C GLY A 3 16.55 2.93 9.03
N MET A 4 16.98 1.69 8.81
CA MET A 4 17.45 0.70 9.81
C MET A 4 16.35 -0.02 10.59
N GLY A 5 15.82 -1.10 9.99
CA GLY A 5 15.10 -2.14 10.73
C GLY A 5 16.09 -3.06 11.45
N LEU A 6 15.67 -3.63 12.58
CA LEU A 6 16.41 -4.55 13.48
C LEU A 6 16.81 -5.91 12.86
N SER A 7 16.82 -6.03 11.53
CA SER A 7 17.29 -7.21 10.81
C SER A 7 18.43 -6.78 9.89
N THR A 8 19.48 -7.58 9.80
CA THR A 8 20.70 -7.38 9.00
C THR A 8 20.51 -7.31 7.48
N GLY A 9 19.31 -6.95 7.00
CA GLY A 9 18.93 -6.82 5.60
C GLY A 9 18.40 -5.42 5.24
N THR A 10 18.28 -5.15 3.95
CA THR A 10 17.71 -3.91 3.42
C THR A 10 16.31 -3.63 4.01
N ALA A 11 16.01 -2.36 4.27
CA ALA A 11 14.71 -1.97 4.80
C ALA A 11 13.58 -2.44 3.87
N ARG A 12 12.44 -2.87 4.43
CA ARG A 12 11.31 -3.45 3.67
C ARG A 12 10.79 -2.59 2.51
N CYS A 13 10.99 -1.27 2.57
CA CYS A 13 10.56 -0.32 1.54
C CYS A 13 11.72 0.34 0.79
N TYR A 14 12.93 -0.25 0.87
CA TYR A 14 14.14 0.31 0.30
C TYR A 14 14.06 0.46 -1.23
N ASP A 15 13.51 -0.53 -1.93
CA ASP A 15 13.43 -0.49 -3.41
C ASP A 15 12.54 0.65 -3.90
N TRP A 16 11.35 0.84 -3.31
CA TRP A 16 10.47 1.98 -3.61
C TRP A 16 11.15 3.32 -3.31
N TYR A 17 11.92 3.40 -2.21
CA TYR A 17 12.69 4.61 -1.91
C TYR A 17 13.75 4.89 -2.99
N MET A 18 14.45 3.86 -3.45
CA MET A 18 15.45 3.99 -4.51
C MET A 18 14.82 4.42 -5.84
N ASP A 19 13.62 3.95 -6.16
CA ASP A 19 12.91 4.36 -7.37
C ASP A 19 12.43 5.81 -7.29
N TYR A 20 11.94 6.25 -6.13
CA TYR A 20 11.65 7.67 -5.89
C TYR A 20 12.91 8.55 -6.05
N LEU A 21 14.06 8.13 -5.51
CA LEU A 21 15.33 8.87 -5.67
C LEU A 21 15.80 8.91 -7.13
N LYS A 22 15.67 7.81 -7.88
CA LYS A 22 15.98 7.78 -9.33
C LYS A 22 15.06 8.70 -10.13
N CYS A 23 13.81 8.86 -9.70
CA CYS A 23 12.89 9.79 -10.33
C CYS A 23 13.31 11.24 -10.04
N MET A 24 13.66 11.54 -8.78
CA MET A 24 14.06 12.87 -8.32
C MET A 24 15.47 13.33 -8.77
N ASP A 25 16.14 12.58 -9.65
CA ASP A 25 17.46 12.93 -10.19
C ASP A 25 17.43 14.30 -10.89
N GLU A 26 18.22 15.24 -10.38
CA GLU A 26 18.26 16.62 -10.85
C GLU A 26 18.71 16.75 -12.32
N ARG A 27 19.41 15.74 -12.85
CA ARG A 27 19.83 15.70 -14.26
C ARG A 27 18.65 15.56 -15.23
N LYS A 28 17.51 15.07 -14.77
CA LYS A 28 16.31 14.88 -15.61
C LYS A 28 15.48 16.15 -15.73
N GLU A 29 15.45 16.97 -14.68
CA GLU A 29 14.70 18.22 -14.61
C GLU A 29 15.28 19.08 -13.47
N PRO A 30 15.84 20.28 -13.73
CA PRO A 30 16.49 21.10 -12.70
C PRO A 30 15.50 21.71 -11.69
N MET A 31 14.25 21.93 -12.06
CA MET A 31 13.26 22.54 -11.17
C MET A 31 12.66 21.52 -10.19
N ILE A 32 12.91 21.72 -8.89
CA ILE A 32 12.44 20.78 -7.85
C ILE A 32 10.90 20.65 -7.80
N ALA A 33 10.17 21.72 -8.13
CA ALA A 33 8.71 21.71 -8.15
C ALA A 33 8.18 20.74 -9.22
N LEU A 34 8.75 20.81 -10.43
CA LEU A 34 8.41 19.91 -11.54
C LEU A 34 8.81 18.47 -11.24
N ARG A 35 10.01 18.23 -10.67
CA ARG A 35 10.41 16.88 -10.24
C ARG A 35 9.42 16.27 -9.25
N ARG A 36 8.97 17.04 -8.25
CA ARG A 36 8.00 16.56 -7.26
C ARG A 36 6.66 16.19 -7.90
N GLU A 37 6.19 16.98 -8.86
CA GLU A 37 4.95 16.70 -9.58
C GLU A 37 5.07 15.41 -10.41
N HIS A 38 6.15 15.25 -11.17
CA HIS A 38 6.38 14.05 -11.98
C HIS A 38 6.64 12.79 -11.13
N CYS A 39 7.25 12.95 -9.95
CA CYS A 39 7.63 11.83 -9.08
C CYS A 39 6.60 11.53 -7.98
N LEU A 40 5.41 12.13 -8.05
CA LEU A 40 4.37 11.97 -7.03
C LEU A 40 3.93 10.51 -6.89
N GLU A 41 3.77 9.78 -8.00
CA GLU A 41 3.39 8.36 -7.99
C GLU A 41 4.40 7.50 -7.21
N TRP A 42 5.71 7.69 -7.46
CA TRP A 42 6.77 6.99 -6.72
C TRP A 42 6.77 7.33 -5.23
N LEU A 43 6.47 8.59 -4.89
CA LEU A 43 6.34 9.01 -3.51
C LEU A 43 5.11 8.36 -2.84
N GLU A 44 3.99 8.26 -3.54
CA GLU A 44 2.79 7.57 -3.05
C GLU A 44 3.06 6.09 -2.79
N ASP A 45 3.75 5.40 -3.69
CA ASP A 45 4.08 3.99 -3.53
C ASP A 45 5.02 3.74 -2.34
N TYR A 46 6.03 4.60 -2.18
CA TYR A 46 6.90 4.54 -1.01
C TYR A 46 6.12 4.75 0.30
N ASN A 47 5.21 5.73 0.34
CA ASN A 47 4.36 5.96 1.51
C ASN A 47 3.37 4.81 1.76
N GLU A 48 2.77 4.24 0.71
CA GLU A 48 1.89 3.09 0.85
C GLU A 48 2.65 1.86 1.35
N CYS A 49 3.91 1.65 0.94
CA CYS A 49 4.72 0.56 1.50
C CYS A 49 4.94 0.73 3.02
N LEU A 50 5.20 1.97 3.46
CA LEU A 50 5.42 2.30 4.88
C LEU A 50 4.16 2.14 5.72
N HIS A 51 3.02 2.65 5.24
CA HIS A 51 1.81 2.80 6.04
C HIS A 51 0.74 1.74 5.77
N ARG A 52 0.78 1.11 4.60
CA ARG A 52 -0.17 0.07 4.12
C ARG A 52 -1.62 0.50 4.27
N GLU A 53 -1.92 1.75 3.94
CA GLU A 53 -3.26 2.31 4.12
C GLU A 53 -4.22 1.77 3.06
N LYS A 54 -3.83 1.81 1.78
CA LYS A 54 -4.61 1.25 0.67
C LYS A 54 -4.83 -0.25 0.91
N GLU A 55 -3.80 -1.00 1.32
CA GLU A 55 -3.93 -2.43 1.64
C GLU A 55 -4.83 -2.70 2.86
N ARG A 56 -4.74 -1.89 3.92
CA ARG A 56 -5.61 -2.03 5.10
C ARG A 56 -7.06 -1.82 4.72
N THR A 57 -7.35 -0.76 3.96
CA THR A 57 -8.70 -0.47 3.46
C THR A 57 -9.23 -1.59 2.58
N ARG A 58 -8.42 -2.11 1.65
CA ARG A 58 -8.80 -3.23 0.78
C ARG A 58 -9.17 -4.47 1.59
N ARG A 59 -8.38 -4.83 2.60
CA ARG A 59 -8.69 -5.96 3.49
C ARG A 59 -9.99 -5.76 4.26
N GLN A 60 -10.25 -4.54 4.75
CA GLN A 60 -11.48 -4.23 5.47
C GLN A 60 -12.72 -4.39 4.59
N VAL A 61 -12.66 -3.94 3.34
CA VAL A 61 -13.74 -4.12 2.37
C VAL A 61 -14.00 -5.60 2.11
N ILE A 62 -12.95 -6.38 1.81
CA ILE A 62 -13.07 -7.83 1.56
C ILE A 62 -13.67 -8.56 2.78
N GLU A 63 -13.19 -8.24 3.98
CA GLU A 63 -13.66 -8.86 5.20
C GLU A 63 -15.12 -8.48 5.52
N ARG A 64 -15.53 -7.24 5.22
CA ARG A 64 -16.93 -6.81 5.35
C ARG A 64 -17.84 -7.62 4.44
N GLU A 65 -17.48 -7.76 3.17
CA GLU A 65 -18.26 -8.55 2.20
C GLU A 65 -18.32 -10.02 2.60
N ARG A 66 -17.19 -10.59 3.06
CA ARG A 66 -17.14 -11.96 3.58
C ARG A 66 -18.13 -12.17 4.72
N ARG A 67 -18.18 -11.24 5.68
CA ARG A 67 -19.11 -11.30 6.81
C ARG A 67 -20.57 -11.19 6.36
N ALA A 68 -20.86 -10.30 5.41
CA ALA A 68 -22.20 -10.15 4.85
C ALA A 68 -22.69 -11.45 4.18
N GLN A 69 -21.81 -12.14 3.43
CA GLN A 69 -22.14 -13.43 2.82
C GLN A 69 -22.42 -14.53 3.86
N LEU A 70 -21.61 -14.60 4.93
CA LEU A 70 -21.84 -15.56 6.01
C LEU A 70 -23.15 -15.30 6.76
N ALA A 71 -23.50 -14.03 7.00
CA ALA A 71 -24.75 -13.64 7.64
C ALA A 71 -25.98 -13.81 6.73
N GLY A 72 -25.83 -13.63 5.41
CA GLY A 72 -26.88 -13.88 4.43
C GLY A 72 -27.09 -15.37 4.12
N GLY A 73 -26.09 -16.21 4.38
CA GLY A 73 -26.12 -17.66 4.20
C GLY A 73 -26.82 -18.44 5.31
N SER A 74 -27.17 -17.81 6.44
CA SER A 74 -27.97 -18.43 7.50
C SER A 74 -29.46 -18.39 7.17
N LYS A 75 -29.88 -19.10 6.12
CA LYS A 75 -31.26 -19.64 6.04
C LYS A 75 -31.28 -20.93 6.86
N PRO A 76 -32.27 -21.16 7.74
CA PRO A 76 -32.34 -22.40 8.49
C PRO A 76 -32.53 -23.55 7.51
N ALA A 77 -31.70 -24.59 7.64
CA ALA A 77 -32.01 -25.88 7.06
C ALA A 77 -33.31 -26.38 7.72
N GLY A 78 -34.44 -26.05 7.11
CA GLY A 78 -35.72 -26.66 7.41
C GLY A 78 -35.60 -28.15 7.11
N GLY A 79 -35.45 -28.95 8.16
CA GLY A 79 -35.62 -30.40 8.09
C GLY A 79 -37.04 -30.69 7.62
N GLY A 80 -37.13 -31.31 6.44
CA GLY A 80 -38.37 -31.76 5.85
C GLY A 80 -38.99 -32.94 6.60
N HIS A 81 -40.31 -33.01 6.41
CA HIS A 81 -41.28 -34.05 6.76
C HIS A 81 -40.77 -35.49 6.83
#